data_AF-A0A433NQL0-F1
#
_entry.id   AF-A0A433NQL0-F1
#
_cell.length_a   1.000
_cell.length_b   1.000
_cell.length_c   1.000
_cell.angle_alpha   90.00
_cell.angle_beta   90.00
_cell.angle_gamma   90.00
#
_symmetry.space_group_name_H-M   'P 1'
#
loop_
_entity.id
_entity.type
_entity.pdbx_description
1 polymer ?
#
loop_
_entity_poly.entity_id
_entity_poly.type
_entity_poly.pdbx_seq_one_letter_code
_entity_poly.pdbx_strand_id
1 'polypeptide(L)'
;MLRSKQPAVAVEVYPVNASTLRLLWTVVDETQTSTLVQVADAELVQQLLWQLKNKIWLTSEETNTISAYLSSRVPLIRDLALARLA
;
A
#
# COMPACT_ATOMS: atom_id res chain seq x y z
N MET A 1 45.65 16.18 -12.45
CA MET A 1 45.15 14.98 -11.76
C MET A 1 43.63 14.99 -11.81
N LEU A 2 43.05 14.29 -12.80
CA LEU A 2 41.61 14.20 -13.01
C LEU A 2 41.05 13.11 -12.07
N ARG A 3 40.37 13.50 -10.99
CA ARG A 3 39.58 12.56 -10.18
C ARG A 3 38.28 12.26 -10.92
N SER A 4 38.13 11.00 -11.27
CA SER A 4 36.95 10.36 -11.83
C SER A 4 35.70 10.67 -10.99
N LYS A 5 34.64 11.17 -11.63
CA LYS A 5 33.29 11.15 -11.07
C LYS A 5 32.66 9.81 -11.46
N GLN A 6 32.67 8.83 -10.56
CA GLN A 6 31.77 7.68 -10.65
C GLN A 6 30.33 8.19 -10.46
N PRO A 7 29.35 7.81 -11.31
CA PRO A 7 27.96 8.04 -10.99
C PRO A 7 27.58 7.06 -9.87
N ALA A 8 27.25 7.60 -8.70
CA ALA A 8 26.55 6.85 -7.68
C ALA A 8 25.20 6.42 -8.27
N VAL A 9 24.99 5.12 -8.41
CA VAL A 9 23.65 4.55 -8.57
C VAL A 9 22.91 4.89 -7.29
N ALA A 10 22.15 5.98 -7.30
CA ALA A 10 21.09 6.18 -6.35
C ALA A 10 20.08 5.08 -6.64
N VAL A 11 20.04 4.06 -5.78
CA VAL A 11 18.85 3.24 -5.65
C VAL A 11 17.81 4.20 -5.08
N GLU A 12 17.11 4.91 -5.96
CA GLU A 12 15.93 5.68 -5.57
C GLU A 12 14.89 4.64 -5.15
N VAL A 13 14.91 4.29 -3.86
CA VAL A 13 13.75 3.70 -3.21
C VAL A 13 12.69 4.79 -3.33
N TYR A 14 11.85 4.73 -4.36
CA TYR A 14 10.78 5.71 -4.55
C TYR A 14 9.86 5.60 -3.34
N PRO A 15 9.89 6.57 -2.40
CA PRO A 15 9.02 6.50 -1.25
C PRO A 15 7.59 6.68 -1.79
N VAL A 16 6.73 5.69 -1.54
CA VAL A 16 5.29 5.85 -1.82
C VAL A 16 4.87 7.17 -1.19
N ASN A 17 4.39 8.09 -2.02
CA ASN A 17 4.15 9.44 -1.57
C ASN A 17 3.02 9.47 -0.52
N ALA A 18 3.05 10.47 0.37
CA ALA A 18 2.09 10.58 1.47
C ALA A 18 0.63 10.74 0.99
N SER A 19 0.41 11.19 -0.24
CA SER A 19 -0.93 11.31 -0.82
C SER A 19 -1.48 9.95 -1.24
N THR A 20 -0.66 9.07 -1.80
CA THR A 20 -1.00 7.68 -2.12
C THR A 20 -1.33 6.88 -0.87
N LEU A 21 -0.56 7.03 0.21
CA LEU A 21 -0.88 6.38 1.48
C LEU A 21 -2.19 6.90 2.08
N ARG A 22 -2.45 8.20 2.02
CA ARG A 22 -3.74 8.76 2.46
C ARG A 22 -4.89 8.17 1.65
N LEU A 23 -4.76 8.11 0.33
CA LEU A 23 -5.78 7.52 -0.54
C LEU A 23 -5.98 6.02 -0.25
N LEU A 24 -4.90 5.29 0.04
CA LEU A 24 -5.00 3.90 0.46
C LEU A 24 -5.82 3.76 1.74
N TRP A 25 -5.56 4.60 2.75
CA TRP A 25 -6.33 4.57 3.99
C TRP A 25 -7.78 5.01 3.78
N THR A 26 -8.07 5.90 2.84
CA THR A 26 -9.45 6.20 2.41
C THR A 26 -10.11 4.97 1.78
N VAL A 27 -9.41 4.20 0.94
CA VAL A 27 -9.91 2.93 0.37
C VAL A 27 -10.23 1.91 1.46
N VAL A 28 -9.36 1.77 2.46
CA VAL A 28 -9.61 0.93 3.64
C VAL A 28 -10.82 1.43 4.44
N ASP A 29 -10.97 2.75 4.55
CA ASP A 29 -12.08 3.36 5.28
C ASP A 29 -13.44 3.05 4.62
N GLU A 30 -13.52 3.20 3.30
CA GLU A 30 -14.71 2.95 2.49
C GLU A 30 -15.03 1.45 2.30
N THR A 31 -14.06 0.55 2.52
CA THR A 31 -14.28 -0.89 2.35
C THR A 31 -15.16 -1.46 3.47
N GLN A 32 -16.14 -2.28 3.08
CA GLN A 32 -17.08 -2.89 4.01
C GLN A 32 -16.36 -3.78 5.05
N THR A 33 -16.76 -3.63 6.31
CA THR A 33 -16.15 -4.33 7.45
C THR A 33 -16.13 -5.86 7.29
N SER A 34 -17.21 -6.45 6.75
CA SER A 34 -17.27 -7.90 6.47
C SER A 34 -16.14 -8.35 5.54
N THR A 35 -15.86 -7.60 4.48
CA THR A 35 -14.76 -7.86 3.54
C THR A 35 -13.40 -7.77 4.24
N LEU A 36 -13.18 -6.74 5.07
CA LEU A 36 -11.91 -6.55 5.78
C LEU A 36 -11.61 -7.69 6.78
N VAL A 37 -12.64 -8.28 7.37
CA VAL A 37 -12.51 -9.30 8.43
C VAL A 37 -12.51 -10.73 7.89
N GLN A 38 -13.38 -11.04 6.92
CA GLN A 38 -13.66 -12.42 6.51
C GLN A 38 -12.74 -12.95 5.41
N VAL A 39 -12.08 -12.07 4.66
CA VAL A 39 -11.24 -12.43 3.53
C VAL A 39 -9.83 -12.78 3.98
N ALA A 40 -9.18 -13.74 3.30
CA ALA A 40 -7.81 -14.15 3.59
C ALA A 40 -6.81 -13.01 3.33
N ASP A 41 -5.69 -12.98 4.06
CA ASP A 41 -4.74 -11.85 4.05
C ASP A 41 -4.25 -11.51 2.63
N ALA A 42 -3.89 -12.52 1.84
CA ALA A 42 -3.44 -12.33 0.47
C ALA A 42 -4.54 -11.74 -0.43
N GLU A 43 -5.77 -12.23 -0.29
CA GLU A 43 -6.92 -11.74 -1.05
C GLU A 43 -7.30 -10.31 -0.64
N LEU A 44 -7.23 -9.99 0.65
CA LEU A 44 -7.48 -8.65 1.17
C LEU A 44 -6.47 -7.64 0.60
N VAL A 45 -5.18 -7.99 0.58
CA VAL A 45 -4.13 -7.15 -0.02
C VAL A 45 -4.42 -6.91 -1.50
N GLN A 46 -4.77 -7.96 -2.26
CA GLN A 46 -5.10 -7.83 -3.68
C GLN A 46 -6.33 -6.95 -3.92
N GLN A 47 -7.39 -7.11 -3.12
CA GLN A 47 -8.61 -6.31 -3.25
C GLN A 47 -8.36 -4.83 -2.97
N LEU A 48 -7.67 -4.50 -1.87
CA LEU A 48 -7.36 -3.11 -1.52
C LEU A 48 -6.44 -2.46 -2.55
N LEU A 49 -5.44 -3.21 -3.03
CA LEU A 49 -4.54 -2.74 -4.09
C LEU A 49 -5.29 -2.51 -5.41
N TRP A 50 -6.22 -3.40 -5.76
CA TRP A 50 -7.06 -3.25 -6.95
C TRP A 50 -7.96 -2.00 -6.84
N GLN A 51 -8.62 -1.80 -5.72
CA GLN A 51 -9.45 -0.61 -5.48
C GLN A 51 -8.61 0.69 -5.54
N LEU A 52 -7.40 0.69 -5.00
CA LEU A 52 -6.49 1.83 -5.10
C LEU A 52 -6.09 2.13 -6.55
N LYS A 53 -5.77 1.09 -7.33
CA LYS A 53 -5.42 1.22 -8.76
C LYS A 53 -6.58 1.71 -9.63
N ASN A 54 -7.82 1.56 -9.18
CA ASN A 54 -8.98 2.16 -9.84
C ASN A 54 -9.11 3.67 -9.58
N LYS A 55 -8.42 4.20 -8.55
CA LYS A 55 -8.42 5.62 -8.21
C LYS A 55 -7.18 6.36 -8.70
N ILE A 56 -6.04 5.69 -8.79
CA ILE A 56 -4.76 6.27 -9.24
C ILE A 56 -3.96 5.31 -10.10
N TRP A 57 -3.14 5.87 -10.99
CA TRP A 57 -2.11 5.10 -11.67
C TRP A 57 -0.92 4.84 -10.73
N LEU A 58 -0.48 3.59 -10.71
CA LEU A 58 0.69 3.13 -9.97
C LEU A 58 1.62 2.43 -10.94
N THR A 59 2.90 2.75 -10.88
CA THR A 59 3.97 2.00 -11.56
C THR A 59 4.09 0.59 -10.97
N SER A 60 4.84 -0.29 -11.65
CA SER A 60 5.09 -1.64 -11.13
C SER A 60 5.84 -1.61 -9.79
N GLU A 61 6.78 -0.68 -9.63
CA GLU A 61 7.56 -0.51 -8.40
C GLU A 61 6.70 0.00 -7.24
N GLU A 62 5.87 1.01 -7.48
CA GLU A 62 4.93 1.51 -6.48
C GLU A 62 3.91 0.43 -6.09
N THR A 63 3.42 -0.33 -7.07
CA THR A 63 2.51 -1.45 -6.84
C THR A 63 3.14 -2.49 -5.90
N ASN A 64 4.39 -2.86 -6.14
CA ASN A 64 5.12 -3.81 -5.30
C ASN A 64 5.33 -3.26 -3.88
N THR A 65 5.73 -1.99 -3.78
CA THR A 65 5.96 -1.33 -2.50
C THR A 65 4.68 -1.21 -1.67
N ILE A 66 3.57 -0.84 -2.31
CA ILE A 66 2.26 -0.73 -1.64
C ILE A 66 1.74 -2.11 -1.25
N SER A 67 1.92 -3.13 -2.08
CA SER A 67 1.54 -4.52 -1.75
C SER A 67 2.29 -5.02 -0.51
N ALA A 68 3.60 -4.78 -0.43
CA ALA A 68 4.41 -5.12 0.74
C ALA A 68 3.97 -4.33 1.98
N TYR A 69 3.70 -3.03 1.83
CA TYR A 69 3.15 -2.20 2.90
C TYR A 69 1.82 -2.73 3.42
N LEU A 70 0.85 -3.00 2.54
CA LEU A 70 -0.46 -3.55 2.88
C LEU A 70 -0.34 -4.88 3.62
N SER A 71 0.51 -5.78 3.12
CA SER A 71 0.77 -7.07 3.76
C SER A 71 1.23 -6.91 5.21
N SER A 72 2.11 -5.93 5.48
CA SER A 72 2.59 -5.60 6.84
C SER A 72 1.54 -4.90 7.73
N ARG A 73 0.42 -4.45 7.16
CA ARG A 73 -0.63 -3.67 7.83
C ARG A 73 -1.96 -4.41 7.95
N VAL A 74 -2.07 -5.63 7.42
CA VAL A 74 -3.28 -6.47 7.56
C VAL A 74 -3.77 -6.58 9.00
N PRO A 75 -2.91 -6.83 10.03
CA PRO A 75 -3.38 -6.88 11.42
C PRO A 75 -4.08 -5.58 11.85
N LEU A 76 -3.46 -4.43 11.57
CA LEU A 76 -4.04 -3.12 11.90
C LEU A 76 -5.35 -2.85 11.15
N ILE A 77 -5.43 -3.22 9.87
CA ILE A 77 -6.65 -3.07 9.07
C ILE A 77 -7.78 -3.89 9.69
N ARG A 78 -7.50 -5.12 10.14
CA ARG A 78 -8.49 -5.97 10.80
C ARG A 78 -8.90 -5.43 12.16
N ASP A 79 -7.95 -4.94 12.96
CA ASP A 79 -8.24 -4.32 14.25
C ASP A 79 -9.16 -3.10 14.09
N LEU A 80 -8.87 -2.23 13.11
CA LEU A 80 -9.74 -1.10 12.77
C LEU A 80 -11.12 -1.53 12.30
N ALA A 81 -11.20 -2.60 11.49
CA ALA A 81 -12.47 -3.13 11.02
C ALA A 81 -13.32 -3.70 12.17
N LEU A 82 -12.71 -4.46 13.08
CA LEU A 82 -13.36 -5.00 14.28
C LEU A 82 -13.82 -3.89 15.22
N ALA A 83 -13.04 -2.81 15.37
CA ALA A 83 -13.42 -1.66 16.18
C ALA A 83 -14.69 -0.93 15.67
N ARG A 84 -15.05 -1.09 14.39
CA ARG A 84 -16.32 -0.56 13.83
C ARG A 84 -17.55 -1.36 14.27
N LEU A 85 -17.35 -2.58 14.79
CA LEU A 85 -18.43 -3.46 15.26
C LEU A 85 -18.70 -3.32 16.77
N ALA A 86 -17.88 -2.54 17.47
CA ALA A 86 -17.97 -2.31 18.90
C ALA A 86 -18.98 -1.22 19.26
#